data_AF-A0A5B7HSF0-F1
#
_entry.id   AF-A0A5B7HSF0-F1
#
_cell.length_a   1.000
_cell.length_b   1.000
_cell.length_c   1.000
_cell.angle_alpha   90.00
_cell.angle_beta   90.00
_cell.angle_gamma   90.00
#
_symmetry.space_group_name_H-M   'P 1'
#
loop_
_entity.id
_entity.type
_entity.pdbx_description
1 polymer ?
#
loop_
_entity_poly.entity_id
_entity_poly.type
_entity_poly.pdbx_seq_one_letter_code
_entity_poly.pdbx_strand_id
1 'polypeptide(L)'
;MDSDGELAPDMVEQLLKFTPTTEEKGLLEEHLDEIENLARADRFLYEISKIDHYEERLRCLHYQKKFRERLAECEPKMQAVVSATKELKGSKRLKKFIEVVLAFGNYMNKGE
;
A
#
# COMPACT_ATOMS: atom_id res chain seq x y z
N MET A 1 -4.16 15.34 14.83
CA MET A 1 -4.27 14.46 13.65
C MET A 1 -5.64 14.70 13.06
N ASP A 2 -5.76 14.82 11.72
CA ASP A 2 -6.98 15.12 10.94
C ASP A 2 -8.28 14.57 11.56
N SER A 3 -8.86 15.35 12.47
CA SER A 3 -10.00 14.93 13.32
C SER A 3 -11.31 14.97 12.55
N ASP A 4 -11.39 15.86 11.56
CA ASP A 4 -12.60 16.17 10.81
C ASP A 4 -12.63 15.48 9.43
N GLY A 5 -11.55 14.78 9.05
CA GLY A 5 -11.45 14.05 7.79
C GLY A 5 -11.34 14.97 6.57
N GLU A 6 -10.80 16.17 6.75
CA GLU A 6 -10.71 17.21 5.72
C GLU A 6 -9.76 16.83 4.59
N LEU A 7 -8.77 15.97 4.88
CA LEU A 7 -7.77 15.54 3.91
C LEU A 7 -8.17 14.20 3.29
N ALA A 8 -8.57 14.21 2.03
CA ALA A 8 -8.85 12.99 1.29
C ALA A 8 -7.56 12.17 1.02
N PRO A 9 -7.62 10.83 0.91
CA PRO A 9 -6.44 9.97 0.79
C PRO A 9 -5.54 10.30 -0.42
N ASP A 10 -6.15 10.74 -1.52
CA ASP A 10 -5.51 11.22 -2.73
C ASP A 10 -4.80 12.56 -2.50
N MET A 11 -5.42 13.49 -1.76
CA MET A 11 -4.77 14.75 -1.38
C MET A 11 -3.53 14.50 -0.52
N VAL A 12 -3.62 13.60 0.46
CA VAL A 12 -2.48 13.18 1.29
C VAL A 12 -1.37 12.56 0.42
N GLU A 13 -1.73 11.81 -0.63
CA GLU A 13 -0.77 11.25 -1.58
C GLU A 13 -0.09 12.33 -2.43
N GLN A 14 -0.83 13.36 -2.86
CA GLN A 14 -0.25 14.50 -3.58
C GLN A 14 0.69 15.30 -2.68
N LEU A 15 0.29 15.57 -1.42
CA LEU A 15 1.13 16.27 -0.45
C LEU A 15 2.44 15.53 -0.15
N LEU A 16 2.42 14.19 -0.14
CA LEU A 16 3.62 13.37 -0.03
C LEU A 16 4.53 13.46 -1.27
N LYS A 17 3.96 13.64 -2.47
CA LYS A 17 4.74 13.82 -3.71
C LYS A 17 5.41 15.19 -3.79
N PHE A 18 4.80 16.19 -3.18
CA PHE A 18 5.28 17.59 -3.18
C PHE A 18 5.84 18.02 -1.82
N THR A 19 6.49 17.11 -1.11
CA THR A 19 7.21 17.46 0.13
C THR A 19 8.57 18.08 -0.25
N PRO A 20 8.93 19.25 0.30
CA PRO A 20 10.15 19.95 -0.08
C PRO A 20 11.38 19.13 0.31
N THR A 21 12.32 19.03 -0.61
CA THR A 21 13.62 18.39 -0.40
C THR A 21 14.46 19.19 0.59
N THR A 22 15.48 18.56 1.18
CA THR A 22 16.40 19.24 2.12
C THR A 22 17.07 20.46 1.48
N GLU A 23 17.38 20.40 0.19
CA GLU A 23 17.97 21.51 -0.56
C GLU A 23 16.99 22.67 -0.74
N GLU A 24 15.75 22.38 -1.14
CA GLU A 24 14.68 23.38 -1.27
C GLU A 24 14.35 24.04 0.07
N LYS A 25 14.36 23.29 1.17
CA LYS A 25 14.19 23.84 2.51
C LYS A 25 15.28 24.84 2.86
N GLY A 26 16.55 24.51 2.59
CA GLY A 26 17.67 25.41 2.83
C GLY A 26 17.57 26.71 2.03
N LEU A 27 17.23 26.61 0.73
CA LEU A 27 16.98 27.78 -0.12
C LEU A 27 15.84 28.66 0.40
N LEU A 28 14.74 28.07 0.84
CA LEU A 28 13.60 28.82 1.38
C LEU A 28 13.92 29.49 2.73
N GLU A 29 14.84 28.93 3.53
CA GLU A 29 15.34 29.52 4.76
C GLU A 29 16.31 30.69 4.51
N GLU A 30 16.93 30.81 3.35
CA GLU A 30 17.77 31.96 2.99
C GLU A 30 16.95 33.18 2.55
N HIS A 31 15.68 32.97 2.15
CA HIS A 31 14.77 34.01 1.66
C HIS A 31 13.67 34.39 2.66
N LEU A 32 13.93 34.24 3.96
CA LEU A 32 12.98 34.54 5.05
C LEU A 32 12.46 35.98 5.04
N ASP A 33 13.27 36.92 4.57
CA ASP A 33 12.95 38.35 4.59
C ASP A 33 11.96 38.76 3.48
N GLU A 34 11.75 37.90 2.49
CA GLU A 34 10.94 38.17 1.29
C GLU A 34 9.77 37.20 1.10
N ILE A 35 9.33 36.52 2.17
CA ILE A 35 8.22 35.54 2.11
C ILE A 35 6.95 36.17 1.51
N GLU A 36 6.71 37.46 1.77
CA GLU A 36 5.57 38.20 1.20
C GLU A 36 5.70 38.48 -0.31
N ASN A 37 6.88 38.30 -0.91
CA ASN A 37 7.09 38.43 -2.36
C ASN A 37 7.20 37.07 -3.07
N LEU A 38 7.33 35.98 -2.32
CA LEU A 38 7.37 34.63 -2.87
C LEU A 38 6.07 34.23 -3.56
N ALA A 39 6.18 33.40 -4.60
CA ALA A 39 5.01 32.85 -5.27
C ALA A 39 4.22 31.93 -4.32
N ARG A 40 2.95 31.70 -4.63
CA ARG A 40 2.05 30.90 -3.78
C ARG A 40 2.58 29.48 -3.51
N ALA A 41 3.26 28.88 -4.49
CA ALA A 41 3.85 27.54 -4.35
C ALA A 41 5.02 27.53 -3.36
N ASP A 42 5.93 28.50 -3.46
CA ASP A 42 7.09 28.63 -2.56
C ASP A 42 6.65 28.93 -1.13
N ARG A 43 5.67 29.83 -0.97
CA ARG A 43 5.04 30.09 0.34
C ARG A 43 4.43 28.82 0.94
N PHE A 44 3.78 28.00 0.13
CA PHE A 44 3.21 26.75 0.59
C PHE A 44 4.29 25.77 1.06
N LEU A 45 5.35 25.59 0.28
CA LEU A 45 6.50 24.73 0.64
C LEU A 45 7.20 25.20 1.91
N TYR A 46 7.32 26.52 2.09
CA TYR A 46 7.88 27.13 3.28
C TYR A 46 7.00 26.94 4.52
N GLU A 47 5.68 27.11 4.42
CA GLU A 47 4.79 26.88 5.56
C GLU A 47 4.76 25.40 6.00
N ILE A 48 4.87 24.45 5.06
CA ILE A 48 4.95 23.03 5.43
C ILE A 48 6.33 22.62 5.94
N SER A 49 7.42 23.33 5.56
CA SER A 49 8.76 23.02 6.07
C SER A 49 8.91 23.34 7.56
N LYS A 50 8.15 24.33 8.06
CA LYS A 50 8.07 24.66 9.50
C LYS A 50 7.42 23.57 10.35
N ILE A 51 6.68 22.64 9.73
CA ILE A 51 5.99 21.58 10.46
C ILE A 51 7.00 20.49 10.80
N ASP A 52 7.25 20.29 12.10
CA ASP A 52 8.10 19.21 12.58
C ASP A 52 7.63 17.85 12.07
N HIS A 53 8.57 17.10 11.49
CA HIS A 53 8.35 15.74 10.97
C HIS A 53 7.15 15.67 10.02
N TYR A 54 6.98 16.70 9.18
CA TYR A 54 5.86 16.81 8.25
C TYR A 54 5.69 15.55 7.39
N GLU A 55 6.78 15.07 6.79
CA GLU A 55 6.78 13.91 5.90
C GLU A 55 6.35 12.64 6.64
N GLU A 56 6.91 12.38 7.83
CA GLU A 56 6.56 11.22 8.65
C GLU A 56 5.10 11.28 9.10
N ARG A 57 4.63 12.46 9.54
CA ARG A 57 3.23 12.67 9.93
C ARG A 57 2.28 12.38 8.78
N LEU A 58 2.60 12.83 7.56
CA LEU A 58 1.82 12.55 6.36
C LEU A 58 1.85 11.08 5.96
N ARG A 59 3.01 10.42 6.07
CA ARG A 59 3.13 8.97 5.83
C ARG A 59 2.25 8.18 6.80
N CYS A 60 2.28 8.54 8.08
CA CYS A 60 1.42 7.93 9.10
C CYS A 60 -0.06 8.17 8.80
N LEU A 61 -0.44 9.39 8.43
CA LEU A 61 -1.83 9.72 8.07
C LEU A 61 -2.29 8.96 6.83
N HIS A 62 -1.44 8.89 5.79
CA HIS A 62 -1.71 8.13 4.58
C HIS A 62 -1.91 6.65 4.87
N TYR A 63 -1.02 6.08 5.70
CA TYR A 63 -1.12 4.70 6.14
C TYR A 63 -2.42 4.45 6.91
N GLN A 64 -2.75 5.30 7.87
CA GLN A 64 -3.97 5.20 8.67
C GLN A 64 -5.23 5.20 7.78
N LYS A 65 -5.28 6.09 6.78
CA LYS A 65 -6.42 6.18 5.85
C LYS A 65 -6.52 4.96 4.93
N LYS A 66 -5.41 4.47 4.38
CA LYS A 66 -5.41 3.30 3.47
C LYS A 66 -5.40 1.95 4.19
N PHE A 67 -5.21 1.90 5.51
CA PHE A 67 -5.05 0.64 6.24
C PHE A 67 -6.26 -0.29 6.11
N ARG A 68 -7.48 0.24 6.30
CA ARG A 68 -8.71 -0.57 6.23
C ARG A 68 -8.94 -1.13 4.82
N GLU A 69 -8.70 -0.32 3.80
CA GLU A 69 -8.82 -0.75 2.40
C GLU A 69 -7.81 -1.86 2.07
N ARG A 70 -6.54 -1.67 2.43
CA ARG A 70 -5.49 -2.69 2.23
C ARG A 70 -5.80 -3.98 2.97
N LEU A 71 -6.34 -3.89 4.19
CA LEU A 71 -6.75 -5.07 4.96
C LEU A 71 -7.90 -5.81 4.26
N ALA A 72 -8.93 -5.08 3.84
CA ALA A 72 -10.08 -5.61 3.13
C ALA A 72 -9.70 -6.26 1.78
N GLU A 73 -8.63 -5.80 1.13
CA GLU A 73 -8.11 -6.41 -0.09
C GLU A 73 -7.29 -7.70 0.19
N CYS A 74 -6.52 -7.71 1.26
CA CYS A 74 -5.64 -8.83 1.62
C CYS A 74 -6.39 -10.02 2.22
N GLU A 75 -7.37 -9.75 3.09
CA GLU A 75 -8.12 -10.78 3.82
C GLU A 75 -8.79 -11.84 2.91
N PRO A 76 -9.55 -11.49 1.84
CA PRO A 76 -10.18 -12.49 0.99
C PRO A 76 -9.15 -13.33 0.21
N LYS A 77 -8.00 -12.75 -0.18
CA LYS A 77 -6.93 -13.48 -0.86
C LYS A 77 -6.33 -14.55 0.05
N MET A 78 -6.09 -14.20 1.32
CA MET A 78 -5.59 -15.15 2.31
C MET A 78 -6.61 -16.24 2.62
N GLN A 79 -7.89 -15.88 2.80
CA GLN A 79 -8.97 -16.84 3.02
C GLN A 79 -9.13 -17.81 1.84
N ALA A 80 -9.02 -17.33 0.60
CA ALA A 80 -9.08 -18.17 -0.59
C ALA A 80 -7.98 -19.24 -0.59
N VAL A 81 -6.73 -18.88 -0.28
CA VAL A 81 -5.60 -19.83 -0.20
C VAL A 81 -5.82 -20.86 0.91
N VAL A 82 -6.28 -20.41 2.08
CA VAL A 82 -6.58 -21.29 3.21
C VAL A 82 -7.70 -22.26 2.87
N SER A 83 -8.79 -21.78 2.24
CA SER A 83 -9.92 -22.62 1.84
C SER A 83 -9.49 -23.65 0.80
N ALA A 84 -8.83 -23.20 -0.28
CA ALA A 84 -8.35 -24.09 -1.33
C ALA A 84 -7.44 -25.19 -0.79
N THR A 85 -6.50 -24.86 0.10
CA THR A 85 -5.60 -25.84 0.70
C THR A 85 -6.35 -26.86 1.57
N LYS A 86 -7.34 -26.41 2.35
CA LYS A 86 -8.18 -27.29 3.18
C LYS A 86 -9.04 -28.21 2.31
N GLU A 87 -9.65 -27.67 1.27
CA GLU A 87 -10.49 -28.43 0.34
C GLU A 87 -9.68 -29.48 -0.42
N LEU A 88 -8.51 -29.11 -0.95
CA LEU A 88 -7.60 -30.04 -1.63
C LEU A 88 -7.15 -31.18 -0.69
N LYS A 89 -6.72 -30.84 0.53
CA LYS A 89 -6.27 -31.83 1.52
C LYS A 89 -7.41 -32.74 2.01
N GLY A 90 -8.61 -32.19 2.15
CA GLY A 90 -9.80 -32.91 2.62
C GLY A 90 -10.52 -33.73 1.54
N SER A 91 -10.25 -33.47 0.25
CA SER A 91 -11.00 -34.07 -0.85
C SER A 91 -10.62 -35.52 -1.09
N LYS A 92 -11.42 -36.43 -0.52
CA LYS A 92 -11.35 -37.88 -0.80
C LYS A 92 -11.61 -38.20 -2.28
N ARG A 93 -12.47 -37.42 -2.94
CA ARG A 93 -12.79 -37.57 -4.37
C ARG A 93 -11.57 -37.25 -5.24
N LEU A 94 -10.87 -36.15 -4.95
CA LEU A 94 -9.64 -35.78 -5.66
C LEU A 94 -8.55 -36.83 -5.45
N LYS A 95 -8.36 -37.31 -4.22
CA LYS A 95 -7.44 -38.41 -3.93
C LYS A 95 -7.78 -39.64 -4.78
N LYS A 96 -9.06 -40.05 -4.81
CA LYS A 96 -9.47 -41.22 -5.57
C LYS A 96 -9.30 -41.03 -7.08
N PHE A 97 -9.56 -39.83 -7.58
CA PHE A 97 -9.32 -39.49 -8.97
C PHE A 97 -7.84 -39.63 -9.34
N ILE A 98 -6.93 -39.05 -8.53
CA ILE A 98 -5.48 -39.18 -8.75
C ILE A 98 -5.03 -40.65 -8.68
N GLU A 99 -5.58 -41.46 -7.77
CA GLU A 99 -5.31 -42.91 -7.72
C GLU A 99 -5.70 -43.61 -9.03
N VAL A 100 -6.87 -43.27 -9.59
CA VAL A 100 -7.34 -43.85 -10.86
C VAL A 100 -6.46 -43.40 -12.02
N VAL A 101 -6.14 -42.11 -12.12
CA VAL A 101 -5.22 -41.58 -13.14
C VAL A 101 -3.86 -42.26 -13.05
N LEU A 102 -3.33 -42.46 -11.85
CA LEU A 102 -2.08 -43.17 -11.62
C LEU A 102 -2.16 -44.63 -12.08
N ALA A 103 -3.25 -45.33 -11.78
CA ALA A 103 -3.46 -46.71 -12.21
C ALA A 103 -3.51 -46.84 -13.74
N PHE A 104 -4.26 -45.96 -14.42
CA PHE A 104 -4.31 -45.91 -15.88
C PHE A 104 -2.96 -45.55 -16.49
N GLY A 105 -2.29 -44.51 -15.97
CA GLY A 105 -0.98 -44.10 -16.43
C GLY A 105 0.05 -45.22 -16.30
N ASN A 106 0.06 -45.92 -15.16
CA ASN A 106 0.95 -47.07 -14.96
C ASN A 106 0.64 -48.23 -15.91
N TYR A 107 -0.63 -48.51 -16.20
CA TYR A 107 -1.02 -49.55 -17.14
C TYR A 107 -0.60 -49.19 -18.57
N MET A 108 -0.87 -47.96 -19.00
CA MET A 108 -0.55 -47.48 -20.36
C MET A 108 0.95 -47.34 -20.60
N ASN A 109 1.73 -46.96 -19.58
CA ASN A 109 3.19 -46.79 -19.69
C ASN A 109 3.97 -48.08 -19.44
N LYS A 110 3.35 -49.13 -18.91
CA LYS A 110 3.90 -50.50 -18.86
C LYS A 110 3.79 -51.19 -20.22
N GLY A 111 4.12 -50.49 -21.32
CA GLY A 111 4.21 -51.13 -22.64
C GLY A 111 4.90 -52.49 -22.54
N GLU A 112 4.40 -53.48 -23.28
CA GLU A 112 5.03 -54.80 -23.35
C GLU A 112 6.56 -54.72 -23.46
#